data_AF-X1JWU6-F1
#
_entry.id   AF-X1JWU6-F1
#
_cell.length_a   1.000
_cell.length_b   1.000
_cell.length_c   1.000
_cell.angle_alpha   90.00
_cell.angle_beta   90.00
_cell.angle_gamma   90.00
#
_symmetry.space_group_name_H-M   'P 1'
#
loop_
_entity.id
_entity.type
_entity.pdbx_description
1 polymer ?
#
loop_
_entity_poly.entity_id
_entity_poly.type
_entity_poly.pdbx_seq_one_letter_code
_entity_poly.pdbx_strand_id
1 'polypeptide(L)' 'MRIIITAGEAQDKGIWEKLCDLKEIDIYAIAEGTMDSDKEVILTEEEAHKLGLKW' A
#
# COMPACT_ATOMS: atom_id res chain seq x y z
N MET A 1 -9.98 2.49 -13.78
CA MET A 1 -8.64 3.13 -13.74
C MET A 1 -7.74 2.29 -12.82
N ARG A 2 -6.41 2.41 -12.90
CA ARG A 2 -5.49 1.70 -11.98
C ARG A 2 -4.70 2.75 -11.22
N ILE A 3 -4.65 2.62 -9.90
CA ILE A 3 -3.88 3.50 -9.02
C ILE A 3 -2.63 2.74 -8.62
N ILE A 4 -1.47 3.35 -8.84
CA ILE A 4 -0.18 2.77 -8.48
C ILE A 4 0.37 3.64 -7.36
N ILE A 5 0.70 3.02 -6.23
CA ILE A 5 1.40 3.66 -5.11
C ILE A 5 2.57 2.79 -4.72
N THR A 6 3.64 3.38 -4.19
CA THR A 6 4.72 2.60 -3.58
C THR A 6 4.38 2.21 -2.14
N ALA A 7 5.03 1.17 -1.64
CA ALA A 7 4.95 0.75 -0.25
C ALA A 7 5.35 1.90 0.72
N GLY A 8 6.38 2.66 0.37
CA GLY A 8 6.81 3.86 1.10
C GLY A 8 5.77 4.98 1.05
N GLU A 9 5.17 5.26 -0.10
CA GLU A 9 4.08 6.25 -0.20
C GLU A 9 2.88 5.86 0.66
N ALA A 10 2.55 4.58 0.75
CA ALA A 10 1.50 4.07 1.61
C ALA A 10 1.81 4.28 3.09
N GLN A 11 3.08 4.11 3.48
CA GLN A 11 3.56 4.38 4.84
C GLN A 11 3.51 5.87 5.18
N ASP A 12 3.99 6.72 4.28
CA ASP A 12 3.98 8.18 4.44
C ASP A 12 2.55 8.74 4.52
N LYS A 13 1.60 8.14 3.79
CA LYS A 13 0.17 8.50 3.82
C LYS A 13 -0.57 7.92 5.02
N GLY A 14 0.07 7.11 5.87
CA GLY A 14 -0.55 6.46 7.01
C GLY A 14 -1.61 5.41 6.63
N ILE A 15 -1.52 4.86 5.43
CA ILE A 15 -2.43 3.80 4.93
C ILE A 15 -1.77 2.43 4.85
N TRP A 16 -0.48 2.32 5.20
CA TRP A 16 0.32 1.09 5.10
C TRP A 16 -0.32 -0.10 5.80
N GLU A 17 -0.72 0.04 7.06
CA GLU A 17 -1.38 -1.03 7.82
C GLU A 17 -2.62 -1.57 7.09
N LYS A 18 -3.49 -0.68 6.61
CA LYS A 18 -4.69 -1.07 5.86
C LYS A 18 -4.36 -1.68 4.50
N LEU A 19 -3.29 -1.21 3.85
CA LEU A 19 -2.81 -1.77 2.59
C LEU A 19 -2.30 -3.19 2.80
N CYS A 20 -1.55 -3.42 3.87
CA CYS A 20 -1.05 -4.73 4.26
C CYS A 20 -2.18 -5.72 4.49
N ASP A 21 -3.19 -5.34 5.27
CA ASP A 21 -4.39 -6.15 5.47
C ASP A 21 -5.13 -6.47 4.16
N LEU A 22 -5.23 -5.50 3.26
CA LEU A 22 -5.96 -5.64 1.99
C LEU A 22 -5.23 -6.56 0.99
N LYS A 23 -3.90 -6.51 0.97
CA LYS A 23 -3.05 -7.23 0.00
C LYS A 23 -2.40 -8.48 0.59
N GLU A 24 -2.72 -8.81 1.84
CA GLU A 24 -2.09 -9.89 2.60
C GLU A 24 -0.55 -9.74 2.64
N ILE A 25 -0.08 -8.50 2.80
CA ILE A 25 1.34 -8.18 2.94
C ILE A 25 1.66 -8.11 4.44
N ASP A 26 2.83 -8.59 4.83
CA ASP A 26 3.31 -8.43 6.20
C ASP A 26 3.53 -6.93 6.51
N ILE A 27 2.97 -6.45 7.62
CA ILE A 27 3.12 -5.06 8.08
C ILE A 27 4.59 -4.69 8.35
N TYR A 28 5.45 -5.66 8.66
CA TYR A 28 6.87 -5.47 8.90
C TYR A 28 7.73 -5.68 7.64
N ALA A 29 7.13 -5.96 6.47
CA ALA A 29 7.89 -6.35 5.28
C ALA A 29 8.98 -5.35 4.87
N ILE A 30 8.70 -4.04 5.02
CA ILE A 30 9.68 -2.98 4.74
C ILE A 30 10.78 -2.97 5.81
N ALA A 31 10.41 -3.10 7.08
CA ALA A 31 11.35 -3.03 8.20
C ALA A 31 12.30 -4.23 8.25
N GLU A 32 11.81 -5.41 7.88
CA GLU A 32 12.61 -6.65 7.78
C GLU A 32 13.43 -6.74 6.48
N GLY A 33 13.23 -5.80 5.55
CA GLY A 33 13.88 -5.81 4.24
C GLY A 33 13.39 -6.92 3.31
N THR A 34 12.20 -7.50 3.57
CA THR A 34 11.56 -8.48 2.69
C THR A 34 10.76 -7.81 1.57
N MET A 35 10.50 -6.50 1.67
CA MET A 35 9.92 -5.66 0.63
C MET A 35 10.61 -4.29 0.59
N ASP A 36 10.98 -3.84 -0.61
CA ASP A 36 11.52 -2.48 -0.79
C ASP A 36 10.42 -1.42 -0.64
N SER A 37 10.74 -0.27 -0.05
CA SER A 37 9.82 0.88 0.02
C SER A 37 9.36 1.35 -1.36
N ASP A 38 10.18 1.16 -2.39
CA ASP A 38 9.90 1.58 -3.76
C ASP A 38 9.04 0.57 -4.53
N LYS A 39 8.66 -0.53 -3.86
CA LYS A 39 7.82 -1.56 -4.46
C LYS A 39 6.44 -0.99 -4.80
N GLU A 40 6.12 -0.98 -6.08
CA GLU A 40 4.80 -0.59 -6.57
C GLU A 40 3.74 -1.62 -6.16
N VAL A 41 2.64 -1.10 -5.62
CA VAL A 41 1.42 -1.83 -5.31
C VAL A 41 0.30 -1.27 -6.18
N ILE A 42 -0.28 -2.14 -7.00
CA ILE A 42 -1.37 -1.77 -7.89
C ILE A 42 -2.69 -1.95 -7.16
N LEU A 43 -3.46 -0.86 -7.13
CA LEU A 43 -4.79 -0.79 -6.55
C LEU A 43 -5.84 -0.65 -7.63
N THR A 44 -6.94 -1.38 -7.46
CA THR A 44 -8.19 -1.06 -8.14
C THR A 44 -8.81 0.19 -7.53
N GLU A 45 -9.77 0.77 -8.25
CA GLU A 45 -10.57 1.89 -7.75
C GLU A 45 -11.27 1.58 -6.43
N GLU A 46 -11.83 0.37 -6.29
CA GLU A 46 -12.50 -0.07 -5.07
C GLU A 46 -11.52 -0.22 -3.91
N GLU A 47 -10.33 -0.76 -4.18
CA GLU A 47 -9.27 -0.91 -3.19
C GLU A 47 -8.76 0.46 -2.70
N ALA A 48 -8.53 1.39 -3.62
CA ALA A 48 -8.14 2.75 -3.27
C ALA A 48 -9.21 3.47 -2.44
N HIS A 49 -10.49 3.29 -2.80
CA HIS A 49 -11.61 3.83 -2.03
C HIS A 49 -11.67 3.26 -0.60
N LYS A 50 -11.44 1.94 -0.42
CA LYS A 50 -11.34 1.30 0.91
C LYS A 50 -10.19 1.88 1.75
N LEU A 51 -9.10 2.25 1.10
CA LEU A 51 -7.93 2.88 1.75
C LEU A 51 -8.16 4.38 2.05
N GLY A 52 -9.30 4.94 1.66
CA GLY A 52 -9.60 6.37 1.86
C GLY A 52 -8.83 7.28 0.91
N LEU A 53 -8.20 6.71 -0.13
CA LEU A 53 -7.61 7.49 -1.22
C LEU A 53 -8.78 8.08 -2.00
N LYS A 54 -8.93 9.41 -1.93
CA LYS A 54 -9.82 10.20 -2.80
C LYS A 54 -9.00 10.67 -4.00
N TRP A 55 -9.56 10.48 -5.17
CA TRP A 55 -8.97 10.79 -6.47
C TRP A 55 -9.90 11.74 -7.21
#